data_AF-A0A833M455-F1
#
_entry.id   AF-A0A833M455-F1
#
_cell.length_a   1.000
_cell.length_b   1.000
_cell.length_c   1.000
_cell.angle_alpha   90.00
_cell.angle_beta   90.00
_cell.angle_gamma   90.00
#
_symmetry.space_group_name_H-M   'P 1'
#
loop_
_entity.id
_entity.type
_entity.pdbx_description
1 polymer ?
#
loop_
_entity_poly.entity_id
_entity_poly.type
_entity_poly.pdbx_seq_one_letter_code
_entity_poly.pdbx_strand_id
1 'polypeptide(L)'
;MADLEKSARKRPQRRSSRQAAARFIEELSWLLSAYSDLDFKTLQQFNAEGDGEQAPRLFERFAPKNPNVVYLVGTLPGLFMDETLFPSNEDIAEFSATALNIRIPRWQKKAKFELVGHIVCHAVNLDNSQVEDLVRALTHVVNGESAAHQLLKSRRERGMGWNEVIQSLLARET
;
A
#
# COMPACT_ATOMS: atom_id res chain seq x y z
N MET A 1 13.31 -4.76 51.53
CA MET A 1 12.84 -6.15 51.39
C MET A 1 11.50 -6.07 50.67
N ALA A 2 11.54 -6.00 49.34
CA ALA A 2 11.48 -7.16 48.44
C ALA A 2 10.05 -7.71 48.40
N ASP A 3 9.27 -7.30 47.40
CA ASP A 3 8.38 -8.16 46.63
C ASP A 3 7.57 -7.33 45.63
N LEU A 4 7.90 -7.51 44.35
CA LEU A 4 7.03 -7.25 43.20
C LEU A 4 7.52 -8.17 42.09
N GLU A 5 7.04 -9.43 42.14
CA GLU A 5 7.25 -10.45 41.13
C GLU A 5 6.81 -9.95 39.75
N LYS A 6 7.77 -9.85 38.83
CA LYS A 6 7.50 -9.77 37.39
C LYS A 6 7.04 -11.15 36.91
N SER A 7 5.73 -11.33 36.76
CA SER A 7 5.16 -12.43 36.00
C SER A 7 5.42 -12.21 34.50
N ALA A 8 6.54 -12.75 34.02
CA ALA A 8 6.86 -12.81 32.60
C ALA A 8 5.99 -13.87 31.92
N ARG A 9 4.96 -13.44 31.18
CA ARG A 9 4.18 -14.32 30.29
C ARG A 9 5.11 -14.90 29.21
N LYS A 10 5.51 -16.17 29.38
CA LYS A 10 6.22 -16.95 28.35
C LYS A 10 5.33 -17.09 27.12
N ARG A 11 5.78 -16.59 25.96
CA ARG A 11 5.17 -16.88 24.66
C ARG A 11 5.19 -18.40 24.43
N PRO A 12 4.09 -19.03 23.99
CA PRO A 12 4.08 -20.46 23.72
C PRO A 12 5.05 -20.78 22.58
N GLN A 13 6.00 -21.66 22.87
CA GLN A 13 7.03 -22.12 21.95
C GLN A 13 6.36 -22.91 20.82
N ARG A 14 6.49 -22.44 19.58
CA ARG A 14 6.00 -23.15 18.37
C ARG A 14 6.57 -24.56 18.37
N ARG A 15 5.73 -25.58 18.57
CA ARG A 15 6.09 -27.00 18.43
C ARG A 15 6.36 -27.31 16.95
N SER A 16 7.58 -27.06 16.50
CA SER A 16 8.09 -27.61 15.23
C SER A 16 8.61 -29.02 15.48
N SER A 17 7.70 -29.96 15.74
CA SER A 17 8.05 -31.39 15.77
C SER A 17 7.59 -32.04 14.47
N ARG A 18 8.40 -32.95 13.91
CA ARG A 18 8.02 -33.74 12.72
C ARG A 18 6.67 -34.44 12.89
N GLN A 19 6.32 -34.81 14.12
CA GLN A 19 5.02 -35.39 14.46
C GLN A 19 3.87 -34.38 14.35
N ALA A 20 4.07 -33.13 14.71
CA ALA A 20 3.06 -32.09 14.52
C ALA A 20 2.84 -31.81 13.02
N ALA A 21 3.92 -31.78 12.23
CA ALA A 21 3.81 -31.65 10.78
C ALA A 21 3.10 -32.85 10.13
N ALA A 22 3.39 -34.08 10.58
CA ALA A 22 2.72 -35.28 10.07
C ALA A 22 1.21 -35.27 10.39
N ARG A 23 0.83 -34.93 11.63
CA ARG A 23 -0.57 -34.80 12.03
C ARG A 23 -1.29 -33.70 11.25
N PHE A 24 -0.63 -32.57 11.05
CA PHE A 24 -1.17 -31.49 10.23
C PHE A 24 -1.43 -31.94 8.77
N ILE A 25 -0.47 -32.65 8.16
CA ILE A 25 -0.64 -33.18 6.79
C ILE A 25 -1.79 -34.19 6.74
N GLU A 26 -1.94 -35.02 7.76
CA GLU A 26 -3.03 -35.99 7.88
C GLU A 26 -4.40 -35.29 8.01
N GLU A 27 -4.52 -34.31 8.91
CA GLU A 27 -5.73 -33.50 9.09
C GLU A 27 -6.07 -32.72 7.81
N LEU A 28 -5.06 -32.15 7.14
CA LEU A 28 -5.23 -31.46 5.87
C LEU A 28 -5.69 -32.42 4.76
N SER A 29 -5.13 -33.63 4.69
CA SER A 29 -5.54 -34.65 3.73
C SER A 29 -6.99 -35.08 3.95
N TRP A 30 -7.40 -35.24 5.21
CA TRP A 30 -8.78 -35.56 5.55
C TRP A 30 -9.73 -34.43 5.16
N LEU A 31 -9.35 -33.18 5.43
CA LEU A 31 -10.13 -31.99 5.07
C LEU A 31 -10.29 -31.86 3.55
N LEU A 32 -9.20 -31.99 2.78
CA LEU A 32 -9.27 -31.95 1.32
C LEU A 32 -10.11 -33.09 0.74
N SER A 33 -10.08 -34.27 1.37
CA SER A 33 -10.91 -35.39 0.95
C SER A 33 -12.40 -35.16 1.26
N ALA A 34 -12.71 -34.59 2.43
CA ALA A 34 -14.07 -34.25 2.84
C ALA A 34 -14.74 -33.21 1.94
N TYR A 35 -13.93 -32.37 1.28
CA TYR A 35 -14.37 -31.35 0.34
C TYR A 35 -13.88 -31.61 -1.09
N SER A 36 -13.59 -32.87 -1.43
CA SER A 36 -13.01 -33.24 -2.73
C SER A 36 -13.92 -33.00 -3.93
N ASP A 37 -15.24 -32.91 -3.69
CA ASP A 37 -16.24 -32.57 -4.70
C ASP A 37 -16.37 -31.06 -4.95
N LEU A 38 -15.63 -30.21 -4.21
CA LEU A 38 -15.62 -28.78 -4.47
C LEU A 38 -14.84 -28.47 -5.75
N ASP A 39 -15.49 -27.80 -6.70
CA ASP A 39 -14.77 -27.15 -7.79
C ASP A 39 -14.05 -25.91 -7.25
N PHE A 40 -12.75 -26.04 -6.96
CA PHE A 40 -11.92 -24.94 -6.48
C PHE A 40 -11.90 -23.71 -7.43
N LYS A 41 -12.35 -23.84 -8.69
CA LYS A 41 -12.55 -22.69 -9.59
C LYS A 41 -13.77 -21.85 -9.19
N THR A 42 -14.81 -22.46 -8.64
CA THR A 42 -15.99 -21.75 -8.13
C THR A 42 -15.70 -21.02 -6.81
N LEU A 43 -14.76 -21.54 -6.00
CA LEU A 43 -14.28 -20.86 -4.78
C LEU A 43 -13.63 -19.49 -5.06
N GLN A 44 -13.06 -19.28 -6.25
CA GLN A 44 -12.57 -17.96 -6.67
C GLN A 44 -13.71 -16.95 -6.85
N GLN A 45 -14.90 -17.41 -7.22
CA GLN A 45 -16.09 -16.57 -7.42
C GLN A 45 -16.68 -16.14 -6.06
N PHE A 46 -16.61 -17.01 -5.04
CA PHE A 46 -17.06 -16.67 -3.68
C PHE A 46 -16.20 -15.60 -2.99
N ASN A 47 -14.93 -15.45 -3.35
CA ASN A 47 -14.11 -14.31 -2.89
C ASN A 47 -14.50 -12.98 -3.55
N ALA A 48 -15.12 -13.01 -4.74
CA ALA A 48 -15.68 -11.82 -5.38
C ALA A 48 -17.06 -11.44 -4.79
N GLU A 49 -17.73 -12.39 -4.13
CA GLU A 49 -19.06 -12.23 -3.53
C GLU A 49 -19.03 -12.22 -1.99
N GLY A 50 -17.87 -11.97 -1.39
CA GLY A 50 -17.76 -11.83 0.06
C GLY A 50 -18.51 -10.59 0.56
N ASP A 51 -19.50 -10.83 1.43
CA ASP A 51 -20.33 -9.91 2.26
C ASP A 51 -19.60 -8.70 2.89
N GLY A 52 -19.06 -7.80 2.06
CA GLY A 52 -18.92 -6.39 2.39
C GLY A 52 -20.11 -5.67 1.80
N GLU A 53 -20.87 -4.93 2.63
CA GLU A 53 -22.02 -4.08 2.26
C GLU A 53 -22.06 -3.82 0.75
N GLN A 54 -23.03 -4.41 0.04
CA GLN A 54 -23.21 -4.20 -1.39
C GLN A 54 -23.20 -2.70 -1.64
N ALA A 55 -22.08 -2.17 -2.13
CA ALA A 55 -22.05 -0.83 -2.69
C ALA A 55 -23.21 -0.82 -3.68
N PRO A 56 -24.18 0.10 -3.57
CA PRO A 56 -25.39 0.05 -4.39
C PRO A 56 -24.99 -0.22 -5.84
N ARG A 57 -25.53 -1.25 -6.51
CA ARG A 57 -25.14 -1.69 -7.87
C ARG A 57 -24.95 -0.53 -8.86
N LEU A 58 -25.60 0.59 -8.59
CA LEU A 58 -25.43 1.90 -9.23
C LEU A 58 -23.97 2.43 -9.29
N PHE A 59 -23.10 1.99 -8.38
CA PHE A 59 -21.70 2.42 -8.27
C PHE A 59 -20.72 1.43 -8.90
N GLU A 60 -21.13 0.22 -9.29
CA GLU A 60 -20.28 -0.75 -10.00
C GLU A 60 -19.74 -0.16 -11.30
N ARG A 61 -20.52 0.68 -12.00
CA ARG A 61 -20.07 1.41 -13.20
C ARG A 61 -18.96 2.43 -12.96
N PHE A 62 -18.77 2.85 -11.70
CA PHE A 62 -17.72 3.77 -11.29
C PHE A 62 -16.57 3.03 -10.58
N ALA A 63 -16.69 1.71 -10.39
CA ALA A 63 -15.61 0.92 -9.83
C ALA A 63 -14.41 0.98 -10.78
N PRO A 64 -13.21 1.32 -10.28
CA PRO A 64 -12.01 1.28 -11.08
C PRO A 64 -11.77 -0.14 -11.62
N LYS A 65 -11.25 -0.25 -12.84
CA LYS A 65 -10.91 -1.55 -13.45
C LYS A 65 -9.88 -2.33 -12.63
N ASN A 66 -9.05 -1.61 -11.88
CA ASN A 66 -8.06 -2.18 -10.97
C ASN A 66 -8.47 -1.88 -9.51
N PRO A 67 -8.75 -2.91 -8.69
CA PRO A 67 -9.17 -2.71 -7.29
C PRO A 67 -8.11 -2.02 -6.43
N ASN A 68 -6.82 -2.15 -6.76
CA ASN A 68 -5.73 -1.49 -6.01
C ASN A 68 -5.80 0.04 -6.15
N VAL A 69 -6.39 0.54 -7.24
CA VAL A 69 -6.61 1.98 -7.44
C VAL A 69 -7.60 2.54 -6.42
N VAL A 70 -8.59 1.76 -5.99
CA VAL A 70 -9.54 2.18 -4.94
C VAL A 70 -8.80 2.49 -3.64
N TYR A 71 -7.87 1.61 -3.27
CA TYR A 71 -7.05 1.81 -2.07
C TYR A 71 -6.19 3.08 -2.18
N LEU A 72 -5.56 3.30 -3.34
CA LEU A 72 -4.75 4.48 -3.61
C LEU A 72 -5.58 5.77 -3.57
N VAL A 73 -6.76 5.78 -4.20
CA VAL A 73 -7.68 6.93 -4.14
C VAL A 73 -8.08 7.26 -2.69
N GLY A 74 -8.25 6.24 -1.84
CA GLY A 74 -8.53 6.42 -0.42
C GLY A 74 -7.33 6.93 0.41
N THR A 75 -6.09 6.67 0.00
CA THR A 75 -4.88 6.96 0.78
C THR A 75 -4.10 8.19 0.29
N LEU A 76 -4.08 8.46 -1.02
CA LEU A 76 -3.37 9.59 -1.63
C LEU A 76 -3.74 10.95 -1.01
N PRO A 77 -5.02 11.26 -0.70
CA PRO A 77 -5.36 12.51 -0.03
C PRO A 77 -4.66 12.68 1.31
N GLY A 78 -4.68 11.65 2.17
CA GLY A 78 -4.02 11.70 3.47
C GLY A 78 -2.51 11.90 3.32
N LEU A 79 -1.90 11.17 2.39
CA LEU A 79 -0.46 11.24 2.13
C LEU A 79 -0.03 12.63 1.64
N PHE A 80 -0.68 13.17 0.60
CA PHE A 80 -0.29 14.49 0.07
C PHE A 80 -0.64 15.63 1.02
N MET A 81 -1.58 15.42 1.96
CA MET A 81 -1.89 16.40 2.99
C MET A 81 -0.85 16.42 4.13
N ASP A 82 -0.07 15.35 4.29
CA ASP A 82 1.00 15.31 5.29
C ASP A 82 2.13 16.30 4.96
N GLU A 83 2.20 17.39 5.73
CA GLU A 83 3.22 18.44 5.57
C GLU A 83 4.64 17.95 5.94
N THR A 84 4.76 16.83 6.65
CA THR A 84 6.06 16.20 6.91
C THR A 84 6.64 15.56 5.65
N LEU A 85 5.78 15.09 4.74
CA LEU A 85 6.17 14.50 3.47
C LEU A 85 6.16 15.52 2.32
N PHE A 86 5.10 16.34 2.26
CA PHE A 86 4.83 17.31 1.20
C PHE A 86 4.57 18.71 1.78
N PRO A 87 5.64 19.45 2.14
CA PRO A 87 5.51 20.77 2.75
C PRO A 87 5.01 21.86 1.78
N SER A 88 5.19 21.68 0.47
CA SER A 88 4.80 22.67 -0.55
C SER A 88 4.03 22.05 -1.72
N ASN A 89 3.33 22.91 -2.46
CA ASN A 89 2.67 22.51 -3.71
C ASN A 89 3.66 22.06 -4.79
N GLU A 90 4.89 22.57 -4.75
CA GLU A 90 5.97 22.16 -5.67
C GLU A 90 6.30 20.68 -5.47
N ASP A 91 6.42 20.26 -4.21
CA ASP A 91 6.70 18.87 -3.86
C ASP A 91 5.65 17.93 -4.43
N ILE A 92 4.38 18.29 -4.32
CA ILE A 92 3.26 17.50 -4.81
C ILE A 92 3.28 17.44 -6.35
N ALA A 93 3.53 18.58 -7.00
CA ALA A 93 3.57 18.67 -8.45
C ALA A 93 4.75 17.91 -9.05
N GLU A 94 5.93 17.97 -8.42
CA GLU A 94 7.13 17.27 -8.88
C GLU A 94 7.03 15.75 -8.63
N PHE A 95 6.52 15.33 -7.47
CA PHE A 95 6.27 13.93 -7.19
C PHE A 95 5.25 13.34 -8.17
N SER A 96 4.12 14.01 -8.39
CA SER A 96 3.11 13.54 -9.34
C SER A 96 3.62 13.48 -10.77
N ALA A 97 4.43 14.45 -11.21
CA ALA A 97 5.05 14.38 -12.54
C ALA A 97 6.01 13.20 -12.67
N THR A 98 6.75 12.86 -11.60
CA THR A 98 7.80 11.84 -11.64
C THR A 98 7.26 10.44 -11.39
N ALA A 99 6.56 10.22 -10.26
CA ALA A 99 6.09 8.91 -9.83
C ALA A 99 4.80 8.48 -10.55
N LEU A 100 3.98 9.44 -10.98
CA LEU A 100 2.66 9.16 -11.55
C LEU A 100 2.55 9.52 -13.03
N ASN A 101 3.55 10.20 -13.58
CA ASN A 101 3.47 10.83 -14.91
C ASN A 101 2.22 11.73 -15.06
N ILE A 102 1.78 12.34 -13.96
CA ILE A 102 0.65 13.28 -13.92
C ILE A 102 1.20 14.69 -13.83
N ARG A 103 1.08 15.47 -14.91
CA ARG A 103 1.49 16.89 -14.91
C ARG A 103 0.34 17.78 -14.47
N ILE A 104 0.56 18.54 -13.38
CA ILE A 104 -0.41 19.51 -12.89
C ILE A 104 -0.08 20.90 -13.45
N PRO A 105 -0.90 21.45 -14.37
CA PRO A 105 -0.65 22.77 -14.93
C PRO A 105 -0.91 23.87 -13.90
N ARG A 106 -0.03 24.89 -13.89
CA ARG A 106 -0.15 26.10 -13.05
C ARG A 106 -0.34 25.77 -11.55
N TRP A 107 0.34 24.74 -11.06
CA TRP A 107 0.26 24.29 -9.66
C TRP A 107 0.54 25.40 -8.65
N GLN A 108 1.35 26.40 -9.02
CA GLN A 108 1.68 27.57 -8.19
C GLN A 108 0.46 28.43 -7.83
N LYS A 109 -0.60 28.39 -8.65
CA LYS A 109 -1.82 29.20 -8.49
C LYS A 109 -2.99 28.43 -7.89
N LYS A 110 -2.76 27.17 -7.51
CA LYS A 110 -3.80 26.25 -7.06
C LYS A 110 -3.65 25.99 -5.57
N ALA A 111 -4.77 25.80 -4.88
CA ALA A 111 -4.74 25.36 -3.50
C ALA A 111 -4.34 23.88 -3.40
N LYS A 112 -3.74 23.48 -2.27
CA LYS A 112 -3.22 22.11 -2.06
C LYS A 112 -4.27 21.03 -2.33
N PHE A 113 -5.52 21.24 -1.90
CA PHE A 113 -6.63 20.33 -2.18
C PHE A 113 -6.99 20.22 -3.67
N GLU A 114 -6.79 21.26 -4.48
CA GLU A 114 -6.98 21.17 -5.93
C GLU A 114 -5.91 20.29 -6.58
N LEU A 115 -4.66 20.34 -6.10
CA LEU A 115 -3.59 19.47 -6.59
C LEU A 115 -3.93 18.02 -6.27
N VAL A 116 -4.32 17.75 -5.03
CA VAL A 116 -4.72 16.41 -4.59
C VAL A 116 -5.91 15.91 -5.39
N GLY A 117 -6.96 16.73 -5.58
CA GLY A 117 -8.10 16.38 -6.41
C GLY A 117 -7.71 16.07 -7.85
N HIS A 118 -6.80 16.86 -8.43
CA HIS A 118 -6.26 16.61 -9.76
C HIS A 118 -5.55 15.26 -9.84
N ILE A 119 -4.73 14.91 -8.84
CA ILE A 119 -4.01 13.64 -8.82
C ILE A 119 -4.99 12.47 -8.68
N VAL A 120 -5.91 12.54 -7.73
CA VAL A 120 -6.88 11.47 -7.46
C VAL A 120 -7.78 11.18 -8.67
N CYS A 121 -8.30 12.22 -9.33
CA CYS A 121 -9.12 12.05 -10.52
C CYS A 121 -8.35 11.41 -11.68
N HIS A 122 -7.04 11.65 -11.78
CA HIS A 122 -6.19 11.02 -12.79
C HIS A 122 -5.77 9.60 -12.38
N ALA A 123 -5.56 9.34 -11.10
CA ALA A 123 -5.13 8.05 -10.56
C ALA A 123 -6.12 6.91 -10.88
N VAL A 124 -7.43 7.23 -10.98
CA VAL A 124 -8.48 6.28 -11.36
C VAL A 124 -8.24 5.64 -12.74
N ASN A 125 -7.51 6.33 -13.62
CA ASN A 125 -7.26 5.90 -14.99
C ASN A 125 -5.86 5.28 -15.20
N LEU A 126 -5.10 5.08 -14.13
CA LEU A 126 -3.77 4.44 -14.22
C LEU A 126 -3.93 2.96 -14.59
N ASP A 127 -3.00 2.47 -15.40
CA ASP A 127 -2.89 1.04 -15.67
C ASP A 127 -2.21 0.29 -14.52
N ASN A 128 -2.20 -1.04 -14.59
CA ASN A 128 -1.65 -1.88 -13.52
C ASN A 128 -0.15 -1.62 -13.26
N SER A 129 0.63 -1.35 -14.31
CA SER A 129 2.07 -1.09 -14.16
C SER A 129 2.33 0.24 -13.47
N GLN A 130 1.58 1.27 -13.84
CA GLN A 130 1.65 2.58 -13.20
C GLN A 130 1.20 2.56 -11.74
N VAL A 131 0.20 1.72 -11.43
CA VAL A 131 -0.26 1.48 -10.06
C VAL A 131 0.82 0.78 -9.22
N GLU A 132 1.51 -0.21 -9.78
CA GLU A 132 2.63 -0.87 -9.10
C GLU A 132 3.79 0.08 -8.85
N ASP A 133 4.18 0.88 -9.84
CA ASP A 133 5.24 1.88 -9.71
C ASP A 133 4.90 2.91 -8.62
N LEU A 134 3.64 3.35 -8.56
CA LEU A 134 3.15 4.23 -7.51
C LEU A 134 3.23 3.57 -6.14
N VAL A 135 2.72 2.36 -6.00
CA VAL A 135 2.75 1.63 -4.71
C VAL A 135 4.19 1.46 -4.25
N ARG A 136 5.12 1.13 -5.15
CA ARG A 136 6.55 1.06 -4.83
C ARG A 136 7.10 2.41 -4.35
N ALA A 137 6.89 3.48 -5.12
CA ALA A 137 7.35 4.81 -4.74
C ALA A 137 6.80 5.27 -3.38
N LEU A 138 5.51 5.03 -3.12
CA LEU A 138 4.87 5.36 -1.85
C LEU A 138 5.36 4.49 -0.69
N THR A 139 5.55 3.19 -0.92
CA THR A 139 6.08 2.28 0.10
C THR A 139 7.43 2.78 0.58
N HIS A 140 8.29 3.27 -0.32
CA HIS A 140 9.59 3.82 0.04
C HIS A 140 9.52 5.18 0.74
N VAL A 141 8.54 6.02 0.42
CA VAL A 141 8.32 7.31 1.10
C VAL A 141 7.76 7.12 2.51
N VAL A 142 6.90 6.11 2.71
CA VAL A 142 6.15 5.87 3.96
C VAL A 142 6.84 4.87 4.89
N ASN A 143 7.44 3.79 4.38
CA ASN A 143 8.22 2.90 5.22
C ASN A 143 9.50 3.62 5.64
N GLY A 144 9.53 4.05 6.90
CA GLY A 144 10.64 4.72 7.57
C GLY A 144 11.89 3.87 7.73
N GLU A 145 12.36 3.19 6.68
CA GLU A 145 13.76 2.78 6.62
C GLU A 145 14.63 4.01 6.85
N SER A 146 15.59 3.88 7.78
CA SER A 146 16.52 4.94 8.20
C SER A 146 17.09 5.73 7.01
N ALA A 147 17.27 5.07 5.86
CA ALA A 147 17.76 5.68 4.65
C ALA A 147 16.73 6.50 3.85
N ALA A 148 15.44 6.13 3.84
CA ALA A 148 14.38 6.96 3.26
C ALA A 148 14.18 8.24 4.09
N HIS A 149 14.25 8.14 5.42
CA HIS A 149 14.27 9.31 6.31
C HIS A 149 15.51 10.18 6.11
N GLN A 150 16.70 9.60 5.92
CA GLN A 150 17.90 10.36 5.59
C GLN A 150 17.83 11.03 4.22
N LEU A 151 17.21 10.39 3.23
CA LEU A 151 16.99 10.98 1.90
C LEU A 151 15.95 12.11 1.97
N LEU A 152 14.83 11.93 2.67
CA LEU A 152 13.83 12.99 2.90
C LEU A 152 14.39 14.15 3.72
N LYS A 153 15.23 13.87 4.72
CA LYS A 153 15.95 14.89 5.49
C LYS A 153 16.99 15.61 4.61
N SER A 154 17.75 14.87 3.82
CA SER A 154 18.69 15.41 2.85
C SER A 154 18.00 16.25 1.78
N ARG A 155 16.78 15.87 1.38
CA ARG A 155 15.94 16.63 0.48
C ARG A 155 15.60 18.00 1.06
N ARG A 156 15.14 18.01 2.32
CA ARG A 156 14.84 19.24 3.08
C ARG A 156 16.07 20.11 3.31
N GLU A 157 17.22 19.51 3.58
CA GLU A 157 18.45 20.23 3.95
C GLU A 157 19.30 20.65 2.74
N ARG A 158 19.25 19.90 1.63
CA ARG A 158 20.11 20.10 0.44
C ARG A 158 19.34 20.48 -0.83
N GLY A 159 18.01 20.57 -0.80
CA GLY A 159 17.18 20.95 -1.95
C GLY A 159 17.12 19.87 -3.04
N MET A 160 17.22 18.59 -2.67
CA MET A 160 17.14 17.47 -3.63
C MET A 160 15.76 17.42 -4.30
N GLY A 161 15.72 17.17 -5.62
CA GLY A 161 14.47 17.01 -6.35
C GLY A 161 13.82 15.64 -6.11
N TRP A 162 12.49 15.54 -6.24
CA TRP A 162 11.78 14.25 -6.15
C TRP A 162 12.25 13.23 -7.18
N ASN A 163 12.67 13.67 -8.37
CA ASN A 163 13.25 12.75 -9.35
C ASN A 163 14.50 12.03 -8.82
N GLU A 164 15.40 12.76 -8.16
CA GLU A 164 16.61 12.18 -7.57
C GLU A 164 16.28 11.26 -6.39
N VAL A 165 15.30 11.65 -5.56
CA VAL A 165 14.82 10.82 -4.45
C VAL A 165 14.23 9.51 -4.97
N ILE A 166 13.33 9.57 -5.94
CA ILE A 166 12.66 8.38 -6.51
C ILE A 166 13.68 7.45 -7.18
N GLN A 167 14.58 7.99 -8.00
CA GLN A 167 15.65 7.20 -8.64
C GLN A 167 16.56 6.54 -7.60
N SER A 168 16.92 7.26 -6.53
CA SER A 168 17.76 6.71 -5.46
C SER A 168 17.06 5.61 -4.67
N LEU A 169 15.73 5.66 -4.54
CA LEU A 169 14.94 4.63 -3.87
C LEU A 169 14.79 3.39 -4.77
N LEU A 170 14.51 3.58 -6.06
CA LEU A 170 14.34 2.49 -7.03
C LEU A 170 15.66 1.76 -7.34
N ALA A 171 16.80 2.46 -7.38
CA ALA A 171 18.10 1.88 -7.69
C ALA A 171 18.66 0.93 -6.62
N ARG A 172 18.03 0.85 -5.43
CA ARG A 172 18.50 0.01 -4.32
C ARG A 172 17.96 -1.42 -4.37
N GLU A 173 17.16 -1.73 -5.39
CA GLU A 173 16.54 -3.05 -5.60
C GLU A 173 17.23 -3.88 -6.70
N THR A 174 18.29 -3.36 -7.35
CA THR A 174 19.19 -4.11 -8.26
C THR A 174 20.52 -4.42 -7.61
#